data_AF-A0A0C9XQN5-F1
#
_entry.id   AF-A0A0C9XQN5-F1
#
_cell.length_a   1.000
_cell.length_b   1.000
_cell.length_c   1.000
_cell.angle_alpha   90.00
_cell.angle_beta   90.00
_cell.angle_gamma   90.00
#
_symmetry.space_group_name_H-M   'P 1'
#
loop_
_entity.id
_entity.type
_entity.pdbx_description
1 polymer ?
#
loop_
_entity_poly.entity_id
_entity_poly.type
_entity_poly.pdbx_seq_one_letter_code
_entity_poly.pdbx_strand_id
1 'polypeptide(L)'
;MRDAGRWSAFKSKVWGSSKSGEKAFKPVSNVFDAVIREASKASDTPAKLRFASRPLASPLSERCNTIFPDAYLLLVDKKSVDAQGDKKKNTDSDSWDDIVVSFECKKNEEDTEREDHDKRIVRSLHYIMGRDPCRRATFGITTEDTQMKFWFTCRAATLVSKPFDFFKVSGHVIESPALC
;
A
#
# COMPACT_ATOMS: atom_id res chain seq x y z
N MET A 1 -11.73 16.54 7.42
CA MET A 1 -11.58 17.83 8.13
C MET A 1 -10.68 17.55 9.33
N ARG A 2 -9.58 18.29 9.51
CA ARG A 2 -8.58 17.99 10.56
C ARG A 2 -9.09 18.49 11.93
N ASP A 3 -9.08 17.63 12.94
CA ASP A 3 -9.19 18.06 14.34
C ASP A 3 -7.76 18.07 14.91
N ALA A 4 -7.30 19.24 15.37
CA ALA A 4 -6.00 19.43 16.05
C ALA A 4 -4.76 18.91 15.29
N GLY A 5 -4.74 18.99 13.96
CA GLY A 5 -3.61 18.51 13.14
C GLY A 5 -3.64 17.00 12.85
N ARG A 6 -4.64 16.27 13.36
CA ARG A 6 -4.84 14.85 13.11
C ARG A 6 -5.88 14.63 12.02
N TRP A 7 -5.67 13.58 11.21
CA TRP A 7 -6.68 13.11 10.25
C TRP A 7 -7.92 12.59 11.01
N SER A 8 -9.10 13.18 10.74
CA SER A 8 -10.37 12.79 11.39
C SER A 8 -10.75 11.32 11.19
N ALA A 9 -10.18 10.65 10.20
CA ALA A 9 -10.36 9.22 9.96
C ALA A 9 -9.81 8.35 11.12
N PHE A 10 -8.89 8.87 11.93
CA PHE A 10 -8.22 8.13 13.00
C PHE A 10 -8.65 8.63 14.38
N LYS A 11 -9.65 7.97 14.97
CA LYS A 11 -10.21 8.31 16.28
C LYS A 11 -9.37 7.82 17.47
N SER A 12 -8.47 6.85 17.27
CA SER A 12 -7.56 6.28 18.29
C SER A 12 -6.23 5.86 17.65
N LYS A 13 -5.26 5.37 18.45
CA LYS A 13 -4.08 4.67 17.92
C LYS A 13 -4.55 3.56 16.97
N VAL A 14 -3.97 3.54 15.78
CA VAL A 14 -4.57 2.94 14.57
C VAL A 14 -4.43 1.43 14.58
N TRP A 15 -3.32 0.96 15.13
CA TRP A 15 -2.81 -0.35 14.77
C TRP A 15 -2.78 -1.36 15.91
N GLY A 16 -2.89 -0.91 17.15
CA GLY A 16 -2.76 -1.79 18.33
C GLY A 16 -4.06 -2.45 18.81
N SER A 17 -5.23 -2.07 18.29
CA SER A 17 -6.52 -2.52 18.85
C SER A 17 -7.38 -3.36 17.90
N SER A 18 -7.01 -3.52 16.61
CA SER A 18 -7.85 -4.25 15.67
C SER A 18 -7.45 -5.73 15.59
N LYS A 19 -8.38 -6.59 16.02
CA LYS A 19 -8.23 -8.06 15.94
C LYS A 19 -8.17 -8.59 14.50
N SER A 20 -8.49 -7.77 13.48
CA SER A 20 -8.37 -8.11 12.06
C SER A 20 -7.62 -7.01 11.28
N GLY A 21 -6.73 -7.41 10.36
CA GLY A 21 -5.90 -6.48 9.57
C GLY A 21 -6.72 -5.54 8.68
N GLU A 22 -7.89 -5.98 8.21
CA GLU A 22 -8.80 -5.16 7.40
C GLU A 22 -9.34 -3.93 8.14
N LYS A 23 -9.65 -4.08 9.43
CA LYS A 23 -10.13 -2.97 10.25
C LYS A 23 -9.05 -1.92 10.49
N ALA A 24 -7.78 -2.32 10.50
CA ALA A 24 -6.65 -1.44 10.73
C ALA A 24 -6.41 -0.48 9.55
N PHE A 25 -6.65 -0.92 8.31
CA PHE A 25 -6.48 -0.10 7.12
C PHE A 25 -7.72 0.71 6.72
N LYS A 26 -8.89 0.48 7.31
CA LYS A 26 -10.10 1.23 6.95
C LYS A 26 -9.93 2.75 7.08
N PRO A 27 -9.32 3.28 8.16
CA PRO A 27 -8.99 4.71 8.25
C PRO A 27 -8.09 5.20 7.11
N VAL A 28 -7.08 4.40 6.72
CA VAL A 28 -6.14 4.73 5.63
C VAL A 28 -6.90 4.78 4.29
N SER A 29 -7.74 3.78 4.01
CA SER A 29 -8.62 3.76 2.83
C SER A 29 -9.46 5.03 2.76
N ASN A 30 -10.09 5.44 3.87
CA ASN A 30 -10.92 6.65 3.89
C ASN A 30 -10.11 7.93 3.60
N VAL A 31 -8.83 7.98 3.99
CA VAL A 31 -7.94 9.09 3.63
C VAL A 31 -7.64 9.08 2.13
N PHE A 32 -7.30 7.93 1.55
CA PHE A 32 -7.11 7.81 0.10
C PHE A 32 -8.36 8.22 -0.68
N ASP A 33 -9.54 7.76 -0.26
CA ASP A 33 -10.81 8.11 -0.91
C ASP A 33 -11.09 9.62 -0.83
N ALA A 34 -10.78 10.25 0.31
CA ALA A 34 -10.91 11.69 0.47
C ALA A 34 -9.92 12.45 -0.43
N VAL A 35 -8.66 12.02 -0.51
CA VAL A 35 -7.66 12.63 -1.41
C VAL A 35 -8.08 12.49 -2.86
N ILE A 36 -8.51 11.30 -3.29
CA ILE A 36 -9.00 11.06 -4.65
C ILE A 36 -10.20 11.98 -4.94
N ARG A 37 -11.19 12.04 -4.06
CA ARG A 37 -12.37 12.88 -4.25
C ARG A 37 -12.02 14.35 -4.42
N GLU A 38 -11.10 14.88 -3.61
CA GLU A 38 -10.71 16.29 -3.73
C GLU A 38 -9.80 16.53 -4.95
N ALA A 39 -8.86 15.62 -5.25
CA ALA A 39 -8.00 15.72 -6.43
C ALA A 39 -8.80 15.67 -7.74
N SER A 40 -9.84 14.83 -7.82
CA SER A 40 -10.74 14.75 -8.98
C SER A 40 -11.58 16.02 -9.20
N LYS A 41 -11.72 16.90 -8.20
CA LYS A 41 -12.36 18.21 -8.40
C LYS A 41 -11.39 19.24 -8.97
N ALA A 42 -10.10 19.08 -8.67
CA ALA A 42 -9.03 19.99 -9.10
C ALA A 42 -8.35 19.57 -10.41
N SER A 43 -8.61 18.34 -10.86
CA SER A 43 -8.00 17.73 -12.04
C SER A 43 -9.05 16.99 -12.86
N ASP A 44 -8.98 17.13 -14.18
CA ASP A 44 -9.80 16.36 -15.13
C ASP A 44 -9.28 14.92 -15.31
N THR A 45 -8.29 14.50 -14.53
CA THR A 45 -7.69 13.17 -14.63
C THR A 45 -8.29 12.22 -13.58
N PRO A 46 -8.83 11.05 -13.99
CA PRO A 46 -9.32 10.06 -13.04
C PRO A 46 -8.17 9.45 -12.22
N ALA A 47 -8.51 8.94 -11.04
CA ALA A 47 -7.54 8.22 -10.21
C ALA A 47 -7.02 6.98 -10.95
N LYS A 48 -5.70 6.88 -11.10
CA LYS A 48 -5.03 5.74 -11.73
C LYS A 48 -4.77 4.59 -10.76
N LEU A 49 -4.89 4.86 -9.46
CA LEU A 49 -4.64 3.89 -8.40
C LEU A 49 -5.86 3.75 -7.51
N ARG A 50 -6.14 2.52 -7.08
CA ARG A 50 -7.11 2.23 -6.02
C ARG A 50 -6.43 1.56 -4.83
N PHE A 51 -6.87 1.93 -3.64
CA PHE A 51 -6.46 1.25 -2.42
C PHE A 51 -7.24 -0.05 -2.22
N ALA A 52 -6.53 -1.11 -1.86
CA ALA A 52 -7.11 -2.40 -1.49
C ALA A 52 -6.41 -2.96 -0.25
N SER A 53 -7.18 -3.56 0.65
CA SER A 53 -6.68 -4.20 1.86
C SER A 53 -7.28 -5.60 1.92
N ARG A 54 -6.48 -6.62 1.58
CA ARG A 54 -6.89 -8.04 1.60
C ARG A 54 -5.85 -8.88 2.35
N PRO A 55 -5.69 -8.71 3.67
CA PRO A 55 -4.60 -9.33 4.44
C PRO A 55 -4.69 -10.87 4.57
N LEU A 56 -5.78 -11.48 4.09
CA LEU A 56 -6.00 -12.93 4.12
C LEU A 56 -6.06 -13.56 2.72
N ALA A 57 -5.91 -12.78 1.66
CA ALA A 57 -5.96 -13.27 0.29
C ALA A 57 -4.70 -12.83 -0.45
N SER A 58 -3.88 -13.80 -0.88
CA SER A 58 -2.75 -13.50 -1.74
C SER A 58 -3.25 -13.04 -3.11
N PRO A 59 -2.70 -11.93 -3.65
CA PRO A 59 -2.94 -11.57 -5.04
C PRO A 59 -2.53 -12.71 -5.98
N LEU A 60 -3.24 -12.84 -7.10
CA LEU A 60 -2.95 -13.83 -8.11
C LEU A 60 -1.53 -13.69 -8.64
N SER A 61 -0.93 -14.84 -8.89
CA SER A 61 0.37 -14.99 -9.50
C SER A 61 0.43 -16.32 -10.24
N GLU A 62 1.11 -16.31 -11.39
CA GLU A 62 1.43 -17.52 -12.16
C GLU A 62 2.32 -18.50 -11.37
N ARG A 63 3.13 -18.00 -10.44
CA ARG A 63 3.99 -18.81 -9.56
C ARG A 63 3.37 -18.93 -8.18
N CYS A 64 3.45 -20.12 -7.57
CA CYS A 64 3.10 -20.32 -6.16
C CYS A 64 3.84 -19.29 -5.30
N ASN A 65 3.09 -18.45 -4.60
CA ASN A 65 3.61 -17.60 -3.55
C ASN A 65 2.77 -17.80 -2.29
N THR A 66 3.44 -17.65 -1.15
CA THR A 66 2.81 -17.59 0.17
C THR A 66 2.90 -16.17 0.73
N ILE A 67 3.18 -15.18 -0.12
CA ILE A 67 3.36 -13.79 0.30
C ILE A 67 2.01 -13.10 0.17
N PHE A 68 1.56 -12.46 1.25
CA PHE A 68 0.34 -11.69 1.29
C PHE A 68 0.64 -10.34 1.92
N PRO A 69 0.74 -9.25 1.12
CA PRO A 69 0.84 -7.91 1.67
C PRO A 69 -0.45 -7.57 2.39
N ASP A 70 -0.34 -6.86 3.51
CA ASP A 70 -1.52 -6.57 4.33
C ASP A 70 -2.46 -5.57 3.60
N ALA A 71 -1.91 -4.66 2.78
CA ALA A 71 -2.64 -3.80 1.84
C ALA A 71 -1.77 -3.37 0.63
N TYR A 72 -2.38 -2.76 -0.39
CA TYR A 72 -1.68 -2.33 -1.61
C TYR A 72 -2.44 -1.26 -2.41
N LEU A 73 -1.71 -0.53 -3.26
CA LEU A 73 -2.27 0.30 -4.33
C LEU A 73 -2.20 -0.44 -5.66
N LEU A 74 -3.34 -0.57 -6.34
CA LEU A 74 -3.47 -1.23 -7.63
C LEU A 74 -3.70 -0.25 -8.75
N LEU A 75 -3.19 -0.55 -9.93
CA LEU A 75 -3.63 0.08 -11.16
C LEU A 75 -5.13 -0.14 -11.36
N VAL A 76 -5.85 0.95 -11.67
CA VAL A 76 -7.25 0.88 -12.13
C VAL A 76 -7.30 0.23 -13.50
N ASP A 77 -6.41 0.67 -14.41
CA ASP A 77 -6.19 0.04 -15.70
C ASP A 77 -5.25 -1.14 -15.52
N LYS A 78 -5.82 -2.32 -15.22
CA LYS A 78 -5.08 -3.56 -15.02
C LYS A 78 -4.20 -3.89 -16.23
N LYS A 79 -2.97 -4.32 -15.98
CA LYS A 79 -1.99 -4.80 -16.96
C LYS A 79 -1.78 -6.31 -16.89
N SER A 80 -2.27 -6.96 -15.83
CA SER A 80 -2.25 -8.41 -15.76
C SER A 80 -2.96 -9.01 -16.98
N VAL A 81 -2.32 -9.97 -17.63
CA VAL A 81 -2.99 -10.78 -18.64
C VAL A 81 -4.00 -11.63 -17.88
N ASP A 82 -5.30 -11.35 -18.04
CA ASP A 82 -6.34 -12.27 -17.58
C ASP A 82 -5.97 -13.64 -18.15
N ALA A 83 -5.81 -14.65 -17.30
CA ALA A 83 -5.48 -16.01 -17.74
C ALA A 83 -6.45 -16.37 -18.88
N GLN A 84 -5.93 -16.32 -20.11
CA GLN A 84 -6.71 -16.16 -21.31
C GLN A 84 -7.36 -17.51 -21.61
N GLY A 85 -8.59 -17.72 -21.12
CA GLY A 85 -9.28 -18.99 -21.32
C GLY A 85 -10.67 -19.11 -20.72
N ASP A 86 -10.93 -18.54 -19.53
CA ASP A 86 -12.21 -18.77 -18.87
C ASP A 86 -13.11 -17.54 -18.89
N LYS A 87 -14.12 -17.60 -19.78
CA LYS A 87 -15.36 -16.82 -19.69
C LYS A 87 -16.11 -17.19 -18.41
N LYS A 88 -15.57 -16.79 -17.26
CA LYS A 88 -16.29 -16.67 -16.00
C LYS A 88 -15.71 -15.47 -15.27
N LYS A 89 -16.41 -14.34 -15.36
CA LYS A 89 -16.19 -13.14 -14.57
C LYS A 89 -16.08 -13.51 -13.09
N ASN A 90 -14.87 -13.76 -12.60
CA ASN A 90 -14.47 -13.43 -11.25
C ASN A 90 -13.47 -12.29 -11.38
N THR A 91 -14.01 -11.11 -11.72
CA THR A 91 -13.27 -9.85 -11.93
C THR A 91 -12.63 -9.30 -10.64
N ASP A 92 -12.68 -10.05 -9.55
CA ASP A 92 -12.44 -9.57 -8.20
C ASP A 92 -11.14 -10.10 -7.57
N SER A 93 -10.32 -10.80 -8.35
CA SER A 93 -8.98 -11.17 -7.94
C SER A 93 -7.98 -10.08 -8.34
N ASP A 94 -7.21 -9.63 -7.36
CA ASP A 94 -6.13 -8.65 -7.56
C ASP A 94 -4.88 -9.41 -8.02
N SER A 95 -4.13 -8.90 -9.00
CA SER A 95 -2.88 -9.53 -9.48
C SER A 95 -1.66 -8.80 -8.92
N TRP A 96 -0.60 -9.55 -8.64
CA TRP A 96 0.71 -8.97 -8.31
C TRP A 96 1.29 -8.07 -9.41
N ASP A 97 0.89 -8.25 -10.68
CA ASP A 97 1.34 -7.41 -11.79
C ASP A 97 0.75 -6.00 -11.72
N ASP A 98 -0.41 -5.85 -11.09
CA ASP A 98 -1.12 -4.58 -11.00
C ASP A 98 -0.77 -3.80 -9.74
N ILE A 99 -0.04 -4.40 -8.80
CA ILE A 99 0.35 -3.77 -7.53
C ILE A 99 1.49 -2.79 -7.78
N VAL A 100 1.27 -1.52 -7.47
CA VAL A 100 2.26 -0.45 -7.61
C VAL A 100 2.98 -0.19 -6.28
N VAL A 101 2.23 -0.22 -5.18
CA VAL A 101 2.73 0.01 -3.82
C VAL A 101 2.22 -1.09 -2.89
N SER A 102 3.11 -1.66 -2.08
CA SER A 102 2.76 -2.63 -1.04
C SER A 102 2.77 -1.99 0.35
N PHE A 103 1.86 -2.42 1.22
CA PHE A 103 1.77 -1.99 2.61
C PHE A 103 1.89 -3.21 3.52
N GLU A 104 2.79 -3.12 4.48
CA GLU A 104 2.97 -4.11 5.55
C GLU A 104 2.81 -3.41 6.88
N CYS A 105 2.17 -4.07 7.84
CA CYS A 105 1.93 -3.41 9.10
C CYS A 105 2.01 -4.32 10.31
N LYS A 106 2.73 -3.83 11.32
CA LYS A 106 3.08 -4.59 12.50
C LYS A 106 1.97 -4.57 13.53
N LYS A 107 1.33 -5.72 13.74
CA LYS A 107 0.47 -5.96 14.91
C LYS A 107 1.37 -6.16 16.15
N ASN A 108 0.85 -5.85 17.33
CA ASN A 108 1.57 -5.67 18.61
C ASN A 108 2.71 -6.66 18.93
N GLU A 109 3.56 -6.26 19.89
CA GLU A 109 4.81 -6.90 20.33
C GLU A 109 4.74 -8.40 20.71
N GLU A 110 3.55 -8.98 20.91
CA GLU A 110 3.37 -10.42 21.22
C GLU A 110 3.67 -11.35 20.04
N ASP A 111 3.82 -10.83 18.82
CA ASP A 111 4.17 -11.60 17.61
C ASP A 111 5.70 -11.86 17.53
N THR A 112 6.31 -12.47 18.56
CA THR A 112 7.75 -12.84 18.55
C THR A 112 8.10 -13.93 17.53
N GLU A 113 7.09 -14.63 16.98
CA GLU A 113 7.27 -15.72 16.02
C GLU A 113 7.03 -15.30 14.55
N ARG A 114 6.65 -14.04 14.29
CA ARG A 114 6.31 -13.58 12.94
C ARG A 114 7.51 -12.96 12.25
N GLU A 115 7.78 -13.42 11.04
CA GLU A 115 8.79 -12.87 10.11
C GLU A 115 8.80 -11.33 10.15
N ASP A 116 9.98 -10.76 10.40
CA ASP A 116 10.20 -9.30 10.49
C ASP A 116 9.49 -8.56 9.34
N HIS A 117 8.70 -7.53 9.68
CA HIS A 117 7.91 -6.78 8.70
C HIS A 117 8.79 -6.09 7.65
N ASP A 118 10.01 -5.71 8.02
CA ASP A 118 11.00 -5.18 7.09
C ASP A 118 11.40 -6.27 6.06
N LYS A 119 11.47 -7.54 6.47
CA LYS A 119 11.69 -8.68 5.54
C LYS A 119 10.47 -8.93 4.66
N ARG A 120 9.26 -8.86 5.23
CA ARG A 120 8.01 -9.03 4.46
C ARG A 120 7.89 -7.98 3.36
N ILE A 121 8.12 -6.70 3.67
CA ILE A 121 8.04 -5.65 2.64
C ILE A 121 9.13 -5.84 1.59
N VAL A 122 10.39 -6.12 1.98
CA VAL A 122 11.47 -6.37 1.02
C VAL A 122 11.11 -7.53 0.10
N ARG A 123 10.55 -8.61 0.64
CA ARG A 123 10.10 -9.76 -0.14
C ARG A 123 8.99 -9.38 -1.13
N SER A 124 7.99 -8.61 -0.71
CA SER A 124 6.93 -8.08 -1.57
C SER A 124 7.49 -7.20 -2.70
N LEU A 125 8.43 -6.29 -2.40
CA LEU A 125 9.04 -5.39 -3.40
C LEU A 125 9.87 -6.17 -4.42
N HIS A 126 10.69 -7.12 -3.97
CA HIS A 126 11.47 -7.99 -4.86
C HIS A 126 10.57 -8.86 -5.72
N TYR A 127 9.44 -9.32 -5.18
CA TYR A 127 8.48 -10.12 -5.91
C TYR A 127 7.83 -9.33 -7.06
N ILE A 128 7.35 -8.11 -6.78
CA ILE A 128 6.80 -7.19 -7.79
C ILE A 128 7.83 -6.91 -8.88
N MET A 129 9.07 -6.59 -8.50
CA MET A 129 10.16 -6.32 -9.44
C MET A 129 10.55 -7.55 -10.25
N GLY A 130 10.49 -8.75 -9.68
CA GLY A 130 10.85 -10.00 -10.36
C GLY A 130 9.82 -10.48 -11.37
N ARG A 131 8.54 -10.12 -11.18
CA ARG A 131 7.45 -10.51 -12.10
C ARG A 131 7.40 -9.67 -13.36
N ASP A 132 7.64 -8.37 -13.24
CA ASP A 132 7.65 -7.45 -14.36
C ASP A 132 9.10 -7.04 -14.67
N PRO A 133 9.78 -7.68 -15.64
CA PRO A 133 11.16 -7.37 -15.98
C PRO A 133 11.33 -5.92 -16.44
N CYS A 134 10.27 -5.33 -17.01
CA CYS A 134 10.23 -3.94 -17.49
C CYS A 134 9.98 -2.92 -16.37
N ARG A 135 9.57 -3.37 -15.17
CA ARG A 135 9.38 -2.50 -14.01
C ARG A 135 10.71 -1.93 -13.53
N ARG A 136 10.83 -0.61 -13.58
CA ARG A 136 12.04 0.11 -13.18
C ARG A 136 12.17 0.27 -11.67
N ALA A 137 11.04 0.43 -10.98
CA ALA A 137 10.98 0.57 -9.54
C ALA A 137 9.60 0.22 -8.97
N THR A 138 9.53 -0.01 -7.66
CA THR A 138 8.31 -0.16 -6.87
C THR A 138 8.49 0.50 -5.51
N PHE A 139 7.37 0.77 -4.83
CA PHE A 139 7.36 1.42 -3.53
C PHE A 139 6.72 0.53 -2.48
N GLY A 140 7.14 0.73 -1.24
CA GLY A 140 6.60 0.02 -0.09
C GLY A 140 6.35 0.98 1.06
N ILE A 141 5.41 0.62 1.91
CA ILE A 141 5.12 1.35 3.15
C ILE A 141 5.07 0.34 4.27
N THR A 142 5.83 0.57 5.32
CA THR A 142 5.71 -0.17 6.57
C THR A 142 5.18 0.75 7.66
N THR A 143 4.23 0.27 8.44
CA THR A 143 3.72 1.02 9.59
C THR A 143 3.79 0.21 10.88
N GLU A 144 4.10 0.91 11.97
CA GLU A 144 4.09 0.40 13.34
C GLU A 144 3.48 1.49 14.24
N ASP A 145 2.25 1.27 14.69
CA ASP A 145 1.42 2.26 15.39
C ASP A 145 1.26 3.58 14.62
N THR A 146 2.08 4.59 14.94
CA THR A 146 2.09 5.92 14.31
C THR A 146 3.33 6.16 13.45
N GLN A 147 4.33 5.29 13.57
CA GLN A 147 5.57 5.39 12.81
C GLN A 147 5.40 4.73 11.44
N MET A 148 5.75 5.46 10.39
CA MET A 148 5.74 5.00 9.02
C MET A 148 7.17 5.06 8.45
N LYS A 149 7.54 4.06 7.66
CA LYS A 149 8.71 4.12 6.77
C LYS A 149 8.26 4.01 5.32
N PHE A 150 8.89 4.78 4.46
CA PHE A 150 8.72 4.71 3.02
C PHE A 150 9.88 3.95 2.39
N TRP A 151 9.56 3.00 1.53
CA TRP A 151 10.51 2.14 0.84
C TRP A 151 10.46 2.43 -0.65
N PHE A 152 11.64 2.50 -1.26
CA PHE A 152 11.83 2.56 -2.69
C PHE A 152 12.77 1.42 -3.08
N THR A 153 12.37 0.61 -4.06
CA THR A 153 13.21 -0.46 -4.60
C THR A 153 13.28 -0.36 -6.11
N CYS A 154 14.50 -0.35 -6.63
CA CYS A 154 14.81 -0.55 -8.05
C CYS A 154 15.77 -1.73 -8.20
N ARG A 155 16.23 -2.02 -9.42
CA ARG A 155 17.18 -3.13 -9.66
C ARG A 155 18.59 -2.89 -9.12
N ALA A 156 18.93 -1.64 -8.82
CA ALA A 156 20.25 -1.27 -8.31
C ALA A 156 20.28 -1.13 -6.78
N ALA A 157 19.19 -0.69 -6.15
CA ALA A 157 19.17 -0.37 -4.74
C ALA A 157 17.77 -0.45 -4.13
N THR A 158 17.74 -0.68 -2.82
CA THR A 158 16.59 -0.46 -1.95
C THR A 158 16.93 0.63 -0.95
N LEU A 159 16.10 1.66 -0.89
CA LEU A 159 16.20 2.80 0.00
C LEU A 159 15.02 2.79 0.97
N VAL A 160 15.28 3.15 2.22
CA VAL A 160 14.27 3.26 3.27
C VAL A 160 14.40 4.62 3.95
N SER A 161 13.27 5.29 4.18
CA SER A 161 13.25 6.52 4.96
C SER A 161 13.56 6.23 6.43
N LYS A 162 14.04 7.26 7.16
CA LYS A 162 13.93 7.23 8.63
C LYS A 162 12.45 7.10 9.01
N PRO A 163 12.10 6.37 10.09
CA PRO A 163 10.73 6.33 10.58
C PRO A 163 10.23 7.73 10.90
N PHE A 164 8.98 8.02 10.53
CA PHE A 164 8.35 9.31 10.82
C PHE A 164 6.91 9.14 11.28
N ASP A 165 6.46 10.06 12.15
CA ASP A 165 5.08 10.09 12.62
C ASP A 165 4.18 10.73 11.55
N PHE A 166 3.39 9.91 10.86
CA PHE A 166 2.55 10.38 9.76
C PHE A 166 1.41 11.31 10.21
N PHE A 167 1.11 11.39 11.52
CA PHE A 167 0.17 12.36 12.06
C PHE A 167 0.79 13.74 12.29
N LYS A 168 2.11 13.80 12.51
CA LYS A 168 2.81 15.06 12.83
C LYS A 168 3.50 15.67 11.62
N VAL A 169 3.86 14.86 10.62
CA VAL A 169 4.53 15.35 9.40
C VAL A 169 3.49 15.95 8.45
N SER A 170 3.17 17.23 8.65
CA SER A 170 2.31 18.00 7.73
C SER A 170 3.09 18.90 6.75
N GLY A 171 4.41 19.06 6.94
CA GLY A 171 5.24 20.01 6.17
C GLY A 171 6.32 19.42 5.26
N HIS A 172 6.52 18.10 5.20
CA HIS A 172 7.65 17.50 4.44
C HIS A 172 7.24 16.60 3.26
N VAL A 173 5.95 16.34 3.04
CA VAL A 173 5.49 15.28 2.12
C VAL A 173 4.63 15.82 0.97
N ILE A 174 4.19 17.08 1.02
CA ILE A 174 3.46 17.72 -0.07
C ILE A 174 4.12 19.06 -0.39
N GLU A 175 5.28 19.02 -1.02
CA GLU A 175 5.69 20.13 -1.87
C GLU A 175 5.00 19.90 -3.22
N SER A 176 3.96 20.69 -3.48
CA SER A 176 3.47 20.87 -4.84
C SER A 176 4.67 21.33 -5.66
N PRO A 177 5.02 20.71 -6.81
CA PRO A 177 5.95 21.36 -7.71
C PRO A 177 5.29 22.69 -8.09
N ALA A 178 5.91 23.79 -7.71
CA ALA A 178 5.61 25.06 -8.32
C ALA A 178 5.83 24.84 -9.82
N LEU A 179 4.75 24.98 -10.59
CA LEU A 179 4.82 25.01 -12.05
C LEU A 179 5.80 26.13 -12.41
N CYS A 180 6.95 25.76 -12.97
CA CYS A 180 7.79 26.64 -13.77
C CYS A 180 7.24 26.67 -15.20
#